data_AF-A0A7K6A9Z0-F1
#
_entry.id   AF-A0A7K6A9Z0-F1
#
_cell.length_a   1.000
_cell.length_b   1.000
_cell.length_c   1.000
_cell.angle_alpha   90.00
_cell.angle_beta   90.00
_cell.angle_gamma   90.00
#
_symmetry.space_group_name_H-M   'P 1'
#
loop_
_entity.id
_entity.type
_entity.pdbx_description
1 polymer ?
#
loop_
_entity_poly.entity_id
_entity_poly.type
_entity_poly.pdbx_seq_one_letter_code
_entity_poly.pdbx_strand_id
1 'polypeptide(L)'
;FPGKPLKLSLATEEIATFYAKMLDHEYTTKEIFQNNFFHDWRKEMTSEEQEIIQDLAKCDFSEIHKYFVEKSEARKALPKEEKQKLKEEADKIQEEYGYCLLDGHREKIGNFKTEPPGLFRGRGDHPKMGMLKKRIMPEDVIINCSKDSKIPEPPEGHKWKEVRFDNTVTWLASWTENIQNTLKYIMLNPSSKLKGEKDWQKYEVARRLKDVVHEIRARYRADWKSKEMKNRQRAVALYFIDKLALRAGNEKEEGETADTVGCCSLRVEHIKLHPRLDGQEHVVEFDFLGKDSIRYYNKVSVEKRVFKNLQLFMKNKDPSDDLFDRLTTNFLNKHLQHLMDGLTAKVFRTYNASITLQEQLKALTNPEDNVAGKLLSYNRANRAVAVLCNHQRSVPKTFAKSMEILQAKIDAKKKQVEEAQQELKKAEDELEDTKDAKAEANVEKKKKLLKRLEEQLARLNVQATDKEENKQIALGTSKLNYLDPRISIAWCKKFGVPIEKIYNKTQREKFAWAIAMANEDFEF
;
A
#
# COMPACT_ATOMS: atom_id res chain seq x y z
N PHE A 1 29.66 -21.23 19.19
CA PHE A 1 29.17 -22.60 18.96
C PHE A 1 29.59 -23.48 20.13
N PRO A 2 28.66 -24.24 20.73
CA PRO A 2 28.35 -24.19 22.18
C PRO A 2 29.51 -23.72 23.08
N GLY A 3 29.43 -22.46 23.52
CA GLY A 3 30.37 -21.84 24.46
C GLY A 3 31.76 -21.48 23.91
N LYS A 4 32.10 -21.90 22.68
CA LYS A 4 33.40 -21.59 22.03
C LYS A 4 33.22 -20.70 20.79
N PRO A 5 34.10 -19.72 20.56
CA PRO A 5 34.14 -18.98 19.30
C PRO A 5 34.39 -19.92 18.12
N LEU A 6 33.63 -19.76 17.04
CA LEU A 6 33.81 -20.49 15.78
C LEU A 6 33.96 -19.44 14.68
N LYS A 7 35.09 -19.47 13.97
CA LYS A 7 35.31 -18.60 12.83
C LYS A 7 34.69 -19.24 11.59
N LEU A 8 33.78 -18.52 10.95
CA LEU A 8 33.10 -18.96 9.74
C LEU A 8 33.87 -18.52 8.49
N SER A 9 33.68 -19.23 7.39
CA SER A 9 34.03 -18.79 6.05
C SER A 9 33.20 -17.56 5.67
N LEU A 10 33.69 -16.74 4.73
CA LEU A 10 33.04 -15.48 4.39
C LEU A 10 31.60 -15.67 3.85
N ALA A 11 31.35 -16.72 3.07
CA ALA A 11 30.03 -17.04 2.55
C ALA A 11 29.06 -17.42 3.68
N THR A 12 29.50 -18.32 4.57
CA THR A 12 28.74 -18.74 5.75
C THR A 12 28.48 -17.59 6.72
N GLU A 13 29.50 -16.74 6.96
CA GLU A 13 29.43 -15.58 7.83
C GLU A 13 28.43 -14.54 7.31
N GLU A 14 28.46 -14.22 6.01
CA GLU A 14 27.52 -13.27 5.40
C GLU A 14 26.07 -13.63 5.71
N ILE A 15 25.72 -14.92 5.53
CA ILE A 15 24.36 -15.43 5.74
C ILE A 15 24.00 -15.44 7.23
N ALA A 16 24.94 -15.79 8.10
CA ALA A 16 24.76 -15.69 9.55
C ALA A 16 24.42 -14.25 9.97
N THR A 17 25.03 -13.24 9.33
CA THR A 17 24.70 -11.83 9.61
C THR A 17 23.25 -11.47 9.26
N PHE A 18 22.64 -12.11 8.26
CA PHE A 18 21.25 -11.84 7.90
C PHE A 18 20.30 -12.28 9.01
N TYR A 19 20.51 -13.49 9.54
CA TYR A 19 19.73 -14.01 10.67
C TYR A 19 19.97 -13.17 11.94
N ALA A 20 21.24 -12.89 12.26
CA ALA A 20 21.61 -12.11 13.43
C ALA A 20 20.97 -10.70 13.44
N LYS A 21 20.89 -10.01 12.30
CA LYS A 21 20.22 -8.69 12.19
C LYS A 21 18.72 -8.74 12.52
N MET A 22 18.11 -9.92 12.55
CA MET A 22 16.69 -10.12 12.82
C MET A 22 16.42 -10.86 14.12
N LEU A 23 17.43 -11.02 15.00
CA LEU A 23 17.29 -11.81 16.22
C LEU A 23 16.11 -11.38 17.09
N ASP A 24 15.87 -10.06 17.20
CA ASP A 24 14.75 -9.46 17.95
C ASP A 24 13.40 -9.44 17.19
N HIS A 25 13.36 -9.97 15.97
CA HIS A 25 12.16 -9.96 15.15
C HIS A 25 11.37 -11.25 15.31
N GLU A 26 10.04 -11.16 15.46
CA GLU A 26 9.10 -12.30 15.53
C GLU A 26 9.26 -13.38 14.42
N TYR A 27 9.93 -13.10 13.30
CA TYR A 27 10.17 -14.14 12.29
C TYR A 27 11.15 -15.19 12.80
N THR A 28 12.16 -14.83 13.58
CA THR A 28 13.17 -15.76 14.09
C THR A 28 12.60 -16.70 15.16
N THR A 29 11.38 -16.48 15.63
CA THR A 29 10.68 -17.41 16.53
C THR A 29 9.77 -18.40 15.79
N LYS A 30 9.61 -18.26 14.46
CA LYS A 30 8.77 -19.15 13.65
C LYS A 30 9.57 -20.36 13.18
N GLU A 31 9.05 -21.55 13.39
CA GLU A 31 9.69 -22.82 13.03
C GLU A 31 9.99 -22.91 11.52
N ILE A 32 9.03 -22.56 10.66
CA ILE A 32 9.22 -22.53 9.19
C ILE A 32 10.41 -21.63 8.81
N PHE A 33 10.53 -20.48 9.46
CA PHE A 33 11.62 -19.53 9.20
C PHE A 33 12.98 -20.11 9.60
N GLN A 34 13.06 -20.68 10.80
CA GLN A 34 14.27 -21.31 11.33
C GLN A 34 14.72 -22.48 10.46
N ASN A 35 13.78 -23.37 10.09
CA ASN A 35 14.07 -24.56 9.29
C ASN A 35 14.57 -24.19 7.89
N ASN A 36 13.88 -23.28 7.20
CA ASN A 36 14.28 -22.83 5.86
C ASN A 36 15.63 -22.09 5.89
N PHE A 37 15.83 -21.22 6.89
CA PHE A 37 17.11 -20.54 7.07
C PHE A 37 18.24 -21.54 7.27
N PHE A 38 18.09 -22.48 8.20
CA PHE A 38 19.14 -23.43 8.54
C PHE A 38 19.48 -24.34 7.37
N HIS A 39 18.47 -24.79 6.63
CA HIS A 39 18.65 -25.57 5.40
C HIS A 39 19.48 -24.83 4.35
N ASP A 40 19.14 -23.57 4.04
CA ASP A 40 19.88 -22.81 3.04
C ASP A 40 21.25 -22.35 3.55
N TRP A 41 21.38 -22.03 4.83
CA TRP A 41 22.66 -21.67 5.43
C TRP A 41 23.66 -22.83 5.38
N ARG A 42 23.21 -24.05 5.66
CA ARG A 42 24.05 -25.26 5.55
C ARG A 42 24.56 -25.51 4.13
N LYS A 43 23.82 -25.14 3.08
CA LYS A 43 24.29 -25.33 1.68
C LYS A 43 25.49 -24.47 1.32
N GLU A 44 25.68 -23.36 2.03
CA GLU A 44 26.74 -22.38 1.77
C GLU A 44 27.94 -22.58 2.72
N MET A 45 27.83 -23.54 3.64
CA MET A 45 28.89 -23.97 4.55
C MET A 45 29.94 -24.85 3.85
N THR A 46 31.18 -24.78 4.34
CA THR A 46 32.21 -25.78 4.02
C THR A 46 31.86 -27.13 4.65
N SER A 47 32.49 -28.22 4.20
CA SER A 47 32.30 -29.55 4.78
C SER A 47 32.61 -29.58 6.29
N GLU A 48 33.69 -28.90 6.72
CA GLU A 48 34.07 -28.78 8.12
C GLU A 48 33.00 -28.04 8.95
N GLU A 49 32.49 -26.92 8.42
CA GLU A 49 31.43 -26.16 9.08
C GLU A 49 30.13 -26.98 9.18
N GLN A 50 29.80 -27.76 8.17
CA GLN A 50 28.63 -28.64 8.15
C GLN A 50 28.71 -29.76 9.19
N GLU A 51 29.91 -30.32 9.43
CA GLU A 51 30.13 -31.34 10.45
C GLU A 51 29.95 -30.77 11.86
N ILE A 52 30.42 -29.54 12.07
CA ILE A 52 30.32 -28.84 13.36
C ILE A 52 28.88 -28.35 13.61
N ILE A 53 28.31 -27.60 12.68
CA ILE A 53 27.06 -26.83 12.85
C ILE A 53 25.85 -27.68 12.49
N GLN A 54 25.50 -28.64 13.36
CA GLN A 54 24.39 -29.58 13.13
C GLN A 54 23.01 -29.10 13.61
N ASP A 55 22.99 -28.12 14.52
CA ASP A 55 21.77 -27.67 15.19
C ASP A 55 21.77 -26.15 15.34
N LEU A 56 20.75 -25.50 14.77
CA LEU A 56 20.56 -24.05 14.86
C LEU A 56 20.40 -23.58 16.32
N ALA A 57 19.76 -24.37 17.18
CA ALA A 57 19.51 -24.00 18.57
C ALA A 57 20.81 -23.90 19.39
N LYS A 58 21.89 -24.52 18.93
CA LYS A 58 23.23 -24.44 19.54
C LYS A 58 24.06 -23.26 19.04
N CYS A 59 23.55 -22.52 18.05
CA CYS A 59 24.20 -21.34 17.50
C CYS A 59 23.83 -20.11 18.33
N ASP A 60 24.84 -19.31 18.70
CA ASP A 60 24.64 -18.02 19.35
C ASP A 60 25.06 -16.90 18.39
N PHE A 61 24.09 -16.05 18.05
CA PHE A 61 24.27 -14.91 17.15
C PHE A 61 24.29 -13.56 17.88
N SER A 62 24.29 -13.57 19.23
CA SER A 62 24.14 -12.38 20.07
C SER A 62 25.24 -11.35 19.84
N GLU A 63 26.51 -11.76 19.70
CA GLU A 63 27.63 -10.85 19.43
C GLU A 63 27.51 -10.17 18.06
N ILE A 64 27.14 -10.92 17.02
CA ILE A 64 26.90 -10.39 15.67
C ILE A 64 25.73 -9.40 15.71
N HIS A 65 24.66 -9.75 16.42
CA HIS A 65 23.49 -8.89 16.58
C HIS A 65 23.87 -7.57 17.27
N LYS A 66 24.57 -7.64 18.41
CA LYS A 66 25.06 -6.49 19.16
C LYS A 66 25.91 -5.56 18.29
N TYR A 67 26.85 -6.10 17.51
CA TYR A 67 27.65 -5.32 16.56
C TYR A 67 26.78 -4.52 15.57
N PHE A 68 25.73 -5.13 15.00
CA PHE A 68 24.87 -4.42 14.05
C PHE A 68 23.95 -3.38 14.72
N VAL A 69 23.54 -3.60 15.97
CA VAL A 69 22.83 -2.59 16.77
C VAL A 69 23.73 -1.39 17.00
N GLU A 70 24.95 -1.61 17.51
CA GLU A 70 25.94 -0.55 17.76
C GLU A 70 26.30 0.21 16.47
N LYS A 71 26.51 -0.50 15.35
CA LYS A 71 26.79 0.12 14.05
C LYS A 71 25.62 0.98 13.55
N SER A 72 24.38 0.55 13.79
CA SER A 72 23.18 1.31 13.46
C SER A 72 23.07 2.59 14.29
N GLU A 73 23.40 2.52 15.57
CA GLU A 73 23.44 3.69 16.48
C GLU A 73 24.56 4.66 16.11
N ALA A 74 25.78 4.16 15.88
CA ALA A 74 26.90 4.95 15.40
C ALA A 74 26.57 5.67 14.08
N ARG A 75 25.91 4.98 13.13
CA ARG A 75 25.46 5.60 11.87
C ARG A 75 24.47 6.74 12.09
N LYS A 76 23.57 6.63 13.06
CA LYS A 76 22.63 7.71 13.43
C LYS A 76 23.37 8.89 14.08
N ALA A 77 24.41 8.61 14.85
CA ALA A 77 25.24 9.59 15.54
C ALA A 77 26.27 10.30 14.64
N LEU A 78 26.44 9.90 13.37
CA LEU A 78 27.40 10.52 12.45
C LEU A 78 27.25 12.06 12.41
N PRO A 79 28.38 12.81 12.40
CA PRO A 79 28.38 14.26 12.23
C PRO A 79 27.66 14.70 10.95
N LYS A 80 27.18 15.94 10.94
CA LYS A 80 26.49 16.53 9.78
C LYS A 80 27.37 16.54 8.53
N GLU A 81 28.67 16.78 8.69
CA GLU A 81 29.63 16.81 7.58
C GLU A 81 29.78 15.44 6.90
N GLU A 82 29.94 14.37 7.69
CA GLU A 82 30.04 13.01 7.14
C GLU A 82 28.73 12.55 6.49
N LYS A 83 27.57 12.89 7.10
CA LYS A 83 26.25 12.64 6.49
C LYS A 83 26.10 13.36 5.15
N GLN A 84 26.67 14.56 5.02
CA GLN A 84 26.65 15.34 3.79
C GLN A 84 27.55 14.71 2.71
N LYS A 85 28.77 14.26 3.07
CA LYS A 85 29.67 13.52 2.15
C LYS A 85 29.00 12.25 1.60
N LEU A 86 28.40 11.43 2.47
CA LEU A 86 27.66 10.22 2.06
C LEU A 86 26.47 10.53 1.15
N LYS A 87 25.82 11.69 1.34
CA LYS A 87 24.73 12.14 0.48
C LYS A 87 25.25 12.54 -0.90
N GLU A 88 26.35 13.28 -0.97
CA GLU A 88 26.97 13.69 -2.24
C GLU A 88 27.45 12.48 -3.06
N GLU A 89 28.02 11.47 -2.41
CA GLU A 89 28.36 10.19 -3.06
C GLU A 89 27.12 9.48 -3.60
N ALA A 90 26.04 9.45 -2.81
CA ALA A 90 24.77 8.85 -3.26
C ALA A 90 24.13 9.64 -4.42
N ASP A 91 24.26 10.96 -4.43
CA ASP A 91 23.76 11.84 -5.48
C ASP A 91 24.55 11.65 -6.79
N LYS A 92 25.88 11.43 -6.71
CA LYS A 92 26.70 11.05 -7.88
C LYS A 92 26.26 9.73 -8.51
N ILE A 93 26.05 8.70 -7.67
CA ILE A 93 25.54 7.40 -8.11
C ILE A 93 24.14 7.54 -8.74
N GLN A 94 23.28 8.40 -8.16
CA GLN A 94 21.95 8.69 -8.71
C GLN A 94 22.03 9.41 -10.06
N GLU A 95 22.99 10.31 -10.25
CA GLU A 95 23.16 11.05 -11.51
C GLU A 95 23.65 10.13 -12.63
N GLU A 96 24.59 9.25 -12.32
CA GLU A 96 25.21 8.30 -13.26
C GLU A 96 24.27 7.15 -13.65
N TYR A 97 23.62 6.51 -12.67
CA TYR A 97 22.85 5.27 -12.91
C TYR A 97 21.33 5.44 -12.74
N GLY A 98 20.88 6.56 -12.21
CA GLY A 98 19.48 6.74 -11.83
C GLY A 98 18.58 7.27 -12.95
N TYR A 99 19.11 7.41 -14.17
CA TYR A 99 18.41 7.96 -15.32
C TYR A 99 18.71 7.13 -16.58
N CYS A 100 17.78 7.11 -17.52
CA CYS A 100 17.97 6.56 -18.86
C CYS A 100 17.51 7.57 -19.92
N LEU A 101 17.88 7.33 -21.17
CA LEU A 101 17.33 8.03 -22.33
C LEU A 101 16.23 7.18 -22.94
N LEU A 102 15.01 7.72 -23.04
CA LEU A 102 13.88 7.08 -23.71
C LEU A 102 13.30 8.06 -24.73
N ASP A 103 13.32 7.69 -26.01
CA ASP A 103 12.81 8.50 -27.12
C ASP A 103 13.34 9.95 -27.11
N GLY A 104 14.63 10.12 -26.81
CA GLY A 104 15.29 11.44 -26.74
C GLY A 104 15.06 12.21 -25.42
N HIS A 105 14.28 11.68 -24.49
CA HIS A 105 14.02 12.30 -23.19
C HIS A 105 14.79 11.61 -22.07
N ARG A 106 15.42 12.40 -21.20
CA ARG A 106 16.06 11.90 -19.98
C ARG A 106 14.99 11.58 -18.94
N GLU A 107 14.83 10.30 -18.64
CA GLU A 107 13.79 9.77 -17.76
C GLU A 107 14.42 9.15 -16.50
N LYS A 108 13.77 9.34 -15.35
CA LYS A 108 14.24 8.78 -14.09
C LYS A 108 13.93 7.28 -14.02
N ILE A 109 14.87 6.49 -13.53
CA ILE A 109 14.68 5.06 -13.26
C ILE A 109 14.08 4.88 -11.86
N GLY A 110 13.13 3.96 -11.70
CA GLY A 110 12.44 3.70 -10.44
C GLY A 110 13.35 3.07 -9.39
N ASN A 111 13.92 1.91 -9.72
CA ASN A 111 14.74 1.08 -8.83
C ASN A 111 16.01 0.59 -9.55
N PHE A 112 16.96 1.49 -9.80
CA PHE A 112 18.21 1.14 -10.51
C PHE A 112 19.21 0.33 -9.66
N LYS A 113 19.04 0.31 -8.33
CA LYS A 113 19.83 -0.53 -7.42
C LYS A 113 19.19 -1.90 -7.30
N THR A 114 19.94 -2.96 -7.59
CA THR A 114 19.51 -4.34 -7.34
C THR A 114 19.29 -4.56 -5.85
N GLU A 115 18.32 -5.42 -5.50
CA GLU A 115 18.08 -5.76 -4.10
C GLU A 115 19.29 -6.53 -3.55
N PRO A 116 19.81 -6.19 -2.36
CA PRO A 116 20.89 -6.95 -1.74
C PRO A 116 20.41 -8.35 -1.31
N PRO A 117 21.33 -9.32 -1.16
CA PRO A 117 21.01 -10.62 -0.58
C PRO A 117 20.48 -10.48 0.85
N GLY A 118 19.78 -11.50 1.31
CA GLY A 118 19.18 -11.52 2.64
C GLY A 118 18.18 -12.67 2.79
N LEU A 119 17.47 -12.76 3.91
CA LEU A 119 16.45 -13.79 4.07
C LEU A 119 15.10 -13.31 3.56
N PHE A 120 14.41 -14.19 2.83
CA PHE A 120 13.04 -13.96 2.39
C PHE A 120 12.11 -14.03 3.61
N ARG A 121 11.23 -13.04 3.76
CA ARG A 121 10.25 -13.01 4.86
C ARG A 121 8.83 -13.34 4.39
N GLY A 122 8.51 -13.05 3.12
CA GLY A 122 7.14 -13.11 2.64
C GLY A 122 6.20 -12.18 3.43
N ARG A 123 4.90 -12.43 3.32
CA ARG A 123 3.85 -11.84 4.17
C ARG A 123 2.93 -12.96 4.64
N GLY A 124 2.36 -12.81 5.84
CA GLY A 124 1.59 -13.86 6.48
C GLY A 124 2.44 -15.09 6.78
N ASP A 125 1.80 -16.26 6.78
CA ASP A 125 2.45 -17.56 6.99
C ASP A 125 2.95 -18.13 5.67
N HIS A 126 3.90 -17.41 5.07
CA HIS A 126 4.50 -17.82 3.80
C HIS A 126 5.43 -19.04 4.00
N PRO A 127 5.24 -20.14 3.25
CA PRO A 127 5.99 -21.40 3.45
C PRO A 127 7.50 -21.30 3.17
N LYS A 128 7.92 -20.27 2.44
CA LYS A 128 9.32 -20.01 2.03
C LYS A 128 10.01 -18.95 2.90
N MET A 129 9.36 -18.45 3.96
CA MET A 129 10.01 -17.51 4.87
C MET A 129 11.27 -18.17 5.47
N GLY A 130 12.35 -17.41 5.64
CA GLY A 130 13.65 -17.91 6.10
C GLY A 130 14.61 -18.29 4.97
N MET A 131 14.11 -18.61 3.78
CA MET A 131 14.95 -19.00 2.64
C MET A 131 15.90 -17.86 2.21
N LEU A 132 17.08 -18.23 1.73
CA LEU A 132 18.11 -17.29 1.30
C LEU A 132 17.75 -16.65 -0.05
N LYS A 133 17.59 -15.33 -0.09
CA LYS A 133 17.63 -14.55 -1.33
C LYS A 133 19.08 -14.35 -1.74
N LYS A 134 19.47 -14.97 -2.85
CA LYS A 134 20.85 -14.94 -3.33
C LYS A 134 21.22 -13.56 -3.87
N ARG A 135 22.53 -13.30 -3.89
CA ARG A 135 23.10 -12.13 -4.54
C ARG A 135 22.89 -12.26 -6.04
N ILE A 136 22.36 -11.21 -6.66
CA ILE A 136 22.20 -11.15 -8.12
C ILE A 136 23.55 -10.77 -8.73
N MET A 137 24.06 -11.63 -9.61
CA MET A 137 25.31 -11.42 -10.34
C MET A 137 25.04 -10.87 -11.74
N PRO A 138 26.01 -10.22 -12.42
CA PRO A 138 25.84 -9.78 -13.80
C PRO A 138 25.38 -10.90 -14.74
N GLU A 139 25.83 -12.13 -14.50
CA GLU A 139 25.48 -13.33 -15.25
C GLU A 139 24.01 -13.76 -15.11
N ASP A 140 23.28 -13.16 -14.15
CA ASP A 140 21.84 -13.36 -13.97
C ASP A 140 21.01 -12.28 -14.69
N VAL A 141 21.63 -11.16 -15.04
CA VAL A 141 20.95 -9.94 -15.49
C VAL A 141 20.84 -9.90 -17.01
N ILE A 142 19.61 -9.68 -17.47
CA ILE A 142 19.25 -9.45 -18.87
C ILE A 142 19.06 -7.95 -19.05
N ILE A 143 19.80 -7.34 -19.97
CA ILE A 143 19.68 -5.93 -20.33
C ILE A 143 18.76 -5.79 -21.54
N ASN A 144 17.86 -4.81 -21.51
CA ASN A 144 17.04 -4.42 -22.65
C ASN A 144 17.30 -2.94 -23.01
N CYS A 145 17.71 -2.70 -24.25
CA CYS A 145 18.02 -1.38 -24.78
C CYS A 145 17.71 -1.29 -26.28
N SER A 146 17.97 -0.15 -26.93
CA SER A 146 17.82 -0.03 -28.39
C SER A 146 19.09 -0.47 -29.11
N LYS A 147 18.97 -1.01 -30.33
CA LYS A 147 20.12 -1.51 -31.12
C LYS A 147 21.16 -0.43 -31.43
N ASP A 148 20.71 0.81 -31.55
CA ASP A 148 21.47 2.02 -31.84
C ASP A 148 21.95 2.77 -30.59
N SER A 149 21.62 2.26 -29.39
CA SER A 149 22.05 2.85 -28.13
C SER A 149 23.42 2.32 -27.68
N LYS A 150 24.09 3.06 -26.78
CA LYS A 150 25.28 2.53 -26.09
C LYS A 150 24.85 1.44 -25.10
N ILE A 151 25.23 0.20 -25.39
CA ILE A 151 24.97 -0.95 -24.51
C ILE A 151 25.76 -0.75 -23.20
N PRO A 152 25.12 -0.87 -22.02
CA PRO A 152 25.81 -0.82 -20.73
C PRO A 152 26.84 -1.93 -20.60
N GLU A 153 28.05 -1.59 -20.15
CA GLU A 153 29.11 -2.57 -19.90
C GLU A 153 28.90 -3.28 -18.56
N PRO A 154 29.12 -4.60 -18.48
CA PRO A 154 29.13 -5.31 -17.20
C PRO A 154 30.34 -4.89 -16.37
N PRO A 155 30.32 -5.14 -15.04
CA PRO A 155 31.51 -5.01 -14.20
C PRO A 155 32.71 -5.77 -14.77
N GLU A 156 33.92 -5.30 -14.46
CA GLU A 156 35.17 -5.92 -14.94
C GLU A 156 35.22 -7.41 -14.56
N GLY A 157 35.59 -8.26 -15.53
CA GLY A 157 35.64 -9.72 -15.37
C GLY A 157 34.29 -10.44 -15.48
N HIS A 158 33.19 -9.71 -15.65
CA HIS A 158 31.84 -10.26 -15.74
C HIS A 158 31.21 -10.12 -17.12
N LYS A 159 30.11 -10.83 -17.34
CA LYS A 159 29.26 -10.68 -18.52
C LYS A 159 27.78 -10.62 -18.14
N TRP A 160 27.00 -9.89 -18.94
CA TRP A 160 25.54 -9.98 -18.84
C TRP A 160 25.06 -11.36 -19.26
N LYS A 161 23.93 -11.81 -18.67
CA LYS A 161 23.25 -13.02 -19.11
C LYS A 161 22.87 -12.94 -20.58
N GLU A 162 22.29 -11.81 -20.95
CA GLU A 162 21.78 -11.54 -22.29
C GLU A 162 21.64 -10.02 -22.47
N VAL A 163 21.89 -9.54 -23.68
CA VAL A 163 21.50 -8.19 -24.12
C VAL A 163 20.49 -8.35 -25.23
N ARG A 164 19.29 -7.77 -25.05
CA ARG A 164 18.20 -7.83 -26.04
C ARG A 164 17.68 -6.45 -26.40
N PHE A 165 16.88 -6.42 -27.47
CA PHE A 165 16.34 -5.20 -28.06
C PHE A 165 14.84 -5.35 -28.32
N ASP A 166 14.08 -5.60 -27.25
CA ASP A 166 12.64 -5.80 -27.29
C ASP A 166 11.91 -4.47 -27.00
N ASN A 167 11.32 -3.90 -28.05
CA ASN A 167 10.57 -2.65 -27.99
C ASN A 167 9.09 -2.84 -27.61
N THR A 168 8.66 -4.08 -27.32
CA THR A 168 7.28 -4.40 -26.89
C THR A 168 7.11 -4.36 -25.37
N VAL A 169 8.20 -4.23 -24.62
CA VAL A 169 8.24 -4.20 -23.15
C VAL A 169 8.71 -2.86 -22.62
N THR A 170 8.53 -2.63 -21.32
CA THR A 170 8.86 -1.34 -20.66
C THR A 170 9.96 -1.46 -19.60
N TRP A 171 10.61 -2.62 -19.47
CA TRP A 171 11.68 -2.84 -18.49
C TRP A 171 13.05 -2.64 -19.13
N LEU A 172 14.01 -2.17 -18.33
CA LEU A 172 15.38 -1.85 -18.75
C LEU A 172 16.34 -3.00 -18.42
N ALA A 173 16.13 -3.64 -17.28
CA ALA A 173 16.86 -4.84 -16.89
C ALA A 173 15.92 -5.82 -16.21
N SER A 174 16.22 -7.12 -16.30
CA SER A 174 15.48 -8.17 -15.59
C SER A 174 16.38 -9.30 -15.13
N TRP A 175 15.93 -10.04 -14.13
CA TRP A 175 16.58 -11.27 -13.66
C TRP A 175 15.53 -12.19 -13.04
N THR A 176 15.85 -13.48 -12.93
CA THR A 176 15.01 -14.45 -12.21
C THR A 176 15.43 -14.47 -10.75
N GLU A 177 14.50 -14.24 -9.82
CA GLU A 177 14.79 -14.41 -8.39
C GLU A 177 14.63 -15.88 -7.95
N ASN A 178 15.41 -16.30 -6.94
CA ASN A 178 15.58 -17.71 -6.61
C ASN A 178 14.53 -18.29 -5.65
N ILE A 179 13.61 -17.50 -5.09
CA ILE A 179 12.62 -17.96 -4.12
C ILE A 179 11.39 -18.52 -4.84
N GLN A 180 10.84 -17.78 -5.81
CA GLN A 180 9.66 -18.18 -6.58
C GLN A 180 9.97 -18.42 -8.07
N ASN A 181 11.23 -18.29 -8.49
CA ASN A 181 11.64 -18.38 -9.89
C ASN A 181 10.90 -17.39 -10.80
N THR A 182 10.53 -16.23 -10.25
CA THR A 182 9.82 -15.18 -10.98
C THR A 182 10.77 -14.11 -11.51
N LEU A 183 10.39 -13.46 -12.60
CA LEU A 183 11.15 -12.32 -13.14
C LEU A 183 10.95 -11.06 -12.29
N LYS A 184 12.07 -10.43 -11.94
CA LYS A 184 12.16 -9.07 -11.39
C LYS A 184 12.62 -8.11 -12.48
N TYR A 185 12.27 -6.84 -12.31
CA TYR A 185 12.50 -5.82 -13.33
C TYR A 185 13.02 -4.53 -12.70
N ILE A 186 13.91 -3.86 -13.43
CA ILE A 186 14.18 -2.43 -13.31
C ILE A 186 13.30 -1.72 -14.33
N MET A 187 12.46 -0.81 -13.85
CA MET A 187 11.54 -0.03 -14.68
C MET A 187 11.70 1.47 -14.42
N LEU A 188 11.15 2.27 -15.33
CA LEU A 188 11.06 3.71 -15.19
C LEU A 188 10.30 4.12 -13.93
N ASN A 189 10.66 5.30 -13.41
CA ASN A 189 10.01 5.91 -12.26
C ASN A 189 8.54 6.21 -12.56
N PRO A 190 7.62 6.17 -11.57
CA PRO A 190 6.22 6.55 -11.77
C PRO A 190 5.97 7.94 -12.36
N SER A 191 6.92 8.87 -12.27
CA SER A 191 6.83 10.20 -12.90
C SER A 191 7.17 10.22 -14.39
N SER A 192 7.69 9.12 -14.95
CA SER A 192 8.03 9.04 -16.37
C SER A 192 6.81 9.08 -17.27
N LYS A 193 6.99 9.58 -18.50
CA LYS A 193 5.91 9.69 -19.50
C LYS A 193 5.16 8.37 -19.68
N LEU A 194 5.88 7.28 -19.93
CA LEU A 194 5.30 5.96 -20.20
C LEU A 194 4.47 5.42 -19.02
N LYS A 195 4.93 5.62 -17.78
CA LYS A 195 4.17 5.21 -16.58
C LYS A 195 2.98 6.12 -16.34
N GLY A 196 3.12 7.43 -16.56
CA GLY A 196 2.06 8.42 -16.46
C GLY A 196 0.92 8.15 -17.44
N GLU A 197 1.23 7.90 -18.72
CA GLU A 197 0.24 7.60 -19.76
C GLU A 197 -0.55 6.32 -19.45
N LYS A 198 0.12 5.25 -18.98
CA LYS A 198 -0.56 4.03 -18.57
C LYS A 198 -1.44 4.24 -17.34
N ASP A 199 -1.00 5.06 -16.38
CA ASP A 199 -1.79 5.40 -15.20
C ASP A 199 -3.02 6.24 -15.56
N TRP A 200 -2.88 7.20 -16.51
CA TRP A 200 -3.99 7.96 -17.08
C TRP A 200 -4.99 7.06 -17.82
N GLN A 201 -4.52 6.22 -18.75
CA GLN A 201 -5.35 5.26 -19.50
C GLN A 201 -6.14 4.33 -18.56
N LYS A 202 -5.51 3.87 -17.47
CA LYS A 202 -6.19 3.07 -16.43
C LYS A 202 -7.42 3.79 -15.88
N TYR A 203 -7.34 5.10 -15.61
CA TYR A 203 -8.47 5.87 -15.13
C TYR A 203 -9.49 6.15 -16.23
N GLU A 204 -9.08 6.40 -17.47
CA GLU A 204 -10.02 6.55 -18.60
C GLU A 204 -10.84 5.28 -18.86
N VAL A 205 -10.23 4.09 -18.73
CA VAL A 205 -10.97 2.82 -18.81
C VAL A 205 -11.99 2.71 -17.67
N ALA A 206 -11.64 3.17 -16.46
CA ALA A 206 -12.57 3.17 -15.33
C ALA A 206 -13.70 4.21 -15.51
N ARG A 207 -13.45 5.34 -16.18
CA ARG A 207 -14.48 6.32 -16.55
C ARG A 207 -15.43 5.76 -17.61
N ARG A 208 -14.92 5.11 -18.66
CA ARG A 208 -15.78 4.42 -19.64
C ARG A 208 -16.66 3.34 -19.00
N LEU A 209 -16.17 2.66 -17.96
CA LEU A 209 -17.01 1.73 -17.19
C LEU A 209 -18.20 2.44 -16.55
N LYS A 210 -18.07 3.69 -16.06
CA LYS A 210 -19.18 4.47 -15.48
C LYS A 210 -20.38 4.56 -16.42
N ASP A 211 -20.12 4.76 -17.71
CA ASP A 211 -21.17 4.96 -18.72
C ASP A 211 -21.99 3.68 -18.98
N VAL A 212 -21.36 2.51 -18.88
CA VAL A 212 -21.99 1.20 -19.18
C VAL A 212 -22.25 0.34 -17.95
N VAL A 213 -21.86 0.78 -16.75
CA VAL A 213 -21.92 -0.06 -15.53
C VAL A 213 -23.35 -0.52 -15.23
N HIS A 214 -24.35 0.32 -15.50
CA HIS A 214 -25.75 -0.01 -15.26
C HIS A 214 -26.25 -1.15 -16.16
N GLU A 215 -25.82 -1.17 -17.42
CA GLU A 215 -26.13 -2.26 -18.37
C GLU A 215 -25.46 -3.57 -17.94
N ILE A 216 -24.19 -3.51 -17.53
CA ILE A 216 -23.47 -4.67 -17.01
C ILE A 216 -24.16 -5.22 -15.76
N ARG A 217 -24.61 -4.33 -14.87
CA ARG A 217 -25.38 -4.67 -13.66
C ARG A 217 -26.71 -5.35 -13.99
N ALA A 218 -27.44 -4.83 -14.96
CA ALA A 218 -28.67 -5.45 -15.43
C ALA A 218 -28.41 -6.86 -16.00
N ARG A 219 -27.34 -7.01 -16.79
CA ARG A 219 -26.97 -8.29 -17.41
C ARG A 219 -26.59 -9.36 -16.40
N TYR A 220 -25.71 -9.05 -15.43
CA TYR A 220 -25.36 -10.07 -14.43
C TYR A 220 -26.56 -10.42 -13.53
N ARG A 221 -27.48 -9.47 -13.26
CA ARG A 221 -28.71 -9.74 -12.51
C ARG A 221 -29.64 -10.72 -13.25
N ALA A 222 -29.71 -10.60 -14.57
CA ALA A 222 -30.44 -11.55 -15.41
C ALA A 222 -29.76 -12.93 -15.38
N ASP A 223 -28.43 -12.98 -15.49
CA ASP A 223 -27.64 -14.22 -15.51
C ASP A 223 -27.74 -15.04 -14.21
N TRP A 224 -28.13 -14.45 -13.08
CA TRP A 224 -28.44 -15.22 -11.85
C TRP A 224 -29.54 -16.26 -12.05
N LYS A 225 -30.38 -16.10 -13.08
CA LYS A 225 -31.46 -17.03 -13.44
C LYS A 225 -31.10 -17.94 -14.61
N SER A 226 -29.88 -17.83 -15.16
CA SER A 226 -29.41 -18.66 -16.29
C SER A 226 -29.64 -20.16 -16.03
N LYS A 227 -29.92 -20.95 -17.07
CA LYS A 227 -29.97 -22.42 -16.92
C LYS A 227 -28.58 -23.01 -16.66
N GLU A 228 -27.54 -22.37 -17.18
CA GLU A 228 -26.15 -22.80 -17.02
C GLU A 228 -25.54 -22.32 -15.70
N MET A 229 -25.01 -23.26 -14.91
CA MET A 229 -24.35 -23.00 -13.63
C MET A 229 -23.16 -22.04 -13.77
N LYS A 230 -22.35 -22.21 -14.83
CA LYS A 230 -21.19 -21.38 -15.12
C LYS A 230 -21.54 -19.88 -15.22
N ASN A 231 -22.65 -19.55 -15.86
CA ASN A 231 -23.12 -18.18 -15.99
C ASN A 231 -23.62 -17.63 -14.65
N ARG A 232 -24.29 -18.45 -13.83
CA ARG A 232 -24.70 -18.04 -12.47
C ARG A 232 -23.50 -17.74 -11.59
N GLN A 233 -22.49 -18.62 -11.57
CA GLN A 233 -21.27 -18.43 -10.80
C GLN A 233 -20.52 -17.17 -11.24
N ARG A 234 -20.32 -16.99 -12.55
CA ARG A 234 -19.73 -15.76 -13.12
C ARG A 234 -20.48 -14.51 -12.67
N ALA A 235 -21.80 -14.53 -12.74
CA ALA A 235 -22.64 -13.39 -12.41
C ALA A 235 -22.64 -13.05 -10.90
N VAL A 236 -22.58 -14.06 -10.03
CA VAL A 236 -22.44 -13.85 -8.58
C VAL A 236 -21.04 -13.35 -8.22
N ALA A 237 -19.99 -13.90 -8.82
CA ALA A 237 -18.63 -13.41 -8.62
C ALA A 237 -18.47 -11.96 -9.10
N LEU A 238 -19.04 -11.62 -10.26
CA LEU A 238 -19.03 -10.24 -10.75
C LEU A 238 -19.79 -9.29 -9.82
N TYR A 239 -20.91 -9.73 -9.24
CA TYR A 239 -21.63 -8.98 -8.21
C TYR A 239 -20.77 -8.71 -6.98
N PHE A 240 -20.01 -9.69 -6.48
CA PHE A 240 -19.08 -9.48 -5.36
C PHE A 240 -17.94 -8.50 -5.71
N ILE A 241 -17.38 -8.59 -6.91
CA ILE A 241 -16.34 -7.65 -7.37
C ILE A 241 -16.91 -6.23 -7.49
N ASP A 242 -18.11 -6.07 -8.05
CA ASP A 242 -18.79 -4.78 -8.21
C ASP A 242 -19.24 -4.17 -6.87
N LYS A 243 -19.84 -4.95 -5.97
CA LYS A 243 -20.41 -4.41 -4.72
C LYS A 243 -19.44 -4.33 -3.55
N LEU A 244 -18.57 -5.32 -3.41
CA LEU A 244 -17.66 -5.45 -2.28
C LEU A 244 -16.22 -5.09 -2.64
N ALA A 245 -15.99 -4.67 -3.90
CA ALA A 245 -14.66 -4.33 -4.40
C ALA A 245 -13.62 -5.45 -4.19
N LEU A 246 -14.05 -6.72 -4.20
CA LEU A 246 -13.15 -7.85 -4.06
C LEU A 246 -12.15 -7.91 -5.22
N ARG A 247 -10.92 -8.35 -4.92
CA ARG A 247 -9.95 -8.67 -5.97
C ARG A 247 -10.39 -9.94 -6.69
N ALA A 248 -10.06 -10.04 -7.97
CA ALA A 248 -10.46 -11.17 -8.79
C ALA A 248 -9.98 -12.53 -8.22
N GLY A 249 -8.76 -12.61 -7.69
CA GLY A 249 -8.20 -13.85 -7.13
C GLY A 249 -7.74 -14.80 -8.23
N ASN A 250 -6.43 -14.97 -8.38
CA ASN A 250 -5.89 -15.99 -9.27
C ASN A 250 -5.58 -17.24 -8.45
N GLU A 251 -5.74 -18.41 -9.08
CA GLU A 251 -5.22 -19.67 -8.57
C GLU A 251 -3.71 -19.56 -8.30
N LYS A 252 -3.27 -20.23 -7.24
CA LYS A 252 -1.87 -20.29 -6.82
C LYS A 252 -1.51 -21.73 -6.55
N GLU A 253 -0.25 -22.06 -6.77
CA GLU A 253 0.29 -23.36 -6.41
C GLU A 253 0.30 -23.51 -4.89
N GLU A 254 -0.25 -24.62 -4.43
CA GLU A 254 -0.31 -24.99 -3.01
C GLU A 254 1.12 -25.21 -2.48
N GLY A 255 1.40 -24.73 -1.27
CA GLY A 255 2.74 -24.82 -0.66
C GLY A 255 3.78 -23.85 -1.21
N GLU A 256 3.51 -23.12 -2.31
CA GLU A 256 4.46 -22.17 -2.91
C GLU A 256 4.28 -20.73 -2.40
N THR A 257 3.07 -20.39 -1.98
CA THR A 257 2.71 -19.04 -1.52
C THR A 257 1.86 -19.10 -0.25
N ALA A 258 1.76 -17.97 0.47
CA ALA A 258 0.82 -17.87 1.59
C ALA A 258 -0.63 -18.07 1.10
N ASP A 259 -1.39 -18.92 1.81
CA ASP A 259 -2.79 -19.23 1.49
C ASP A 259 -3.64 -17.96 1.61
N THR A 260 -3.96 -17.40 0.45
CA THR A 260 -4.66 -16.14 0.33
C THR A 260 -5.48 -16.15 -0.95
N VAL A 261 -6.74 -15.74 -0.83
CA VAL A 261 -7.73 -15.88 -1.89
C VAL A 261 -8.28 -14.53 -2.36
N GLY A 262 -8.90 -14.54 -3.54
CA GLY A 262 -9.78 -13.48 -4.01
C GLY A 262 -11.10 -14.07 -4.47
N CYS A 263 -11.94 -13.26 -5.11
CA CYS A 263 -13.33 -13.59 -5.44
C CYS A 263 -13.49 -14.93 -6.18
N CYS A 264 -12.73 -15.16 -7.24
CA CYS A 264 -12.84 -16.36 -8.08
C CYS A 264 -12.22 -17.60 -7.42
N SER A 265 -11.35 -17.42 -6.42
CA SER A 265 -10.66 -18.50 -5.71
C SER A 265 -11.19 -18.65 -4.27
N LEU A 266 -12.41 -18.19 -3.99
CA LEU A 266 -13.05 -18.42 -2.69
C LEU A 266 -13.41 -19.89 -2.58
N ARG A 267 -13.17 -20.47 -1.40
CA ARG A 267 -13.60 -21.80 -0.99
C ARG A 267 -14.88 -21.75 -0.15
N VAL A 268 -15.53 -22.88 0.04
CA VAL A 268 -16.78 -23.00 0.81
C VAL A 268 -16.59 -22.51 2.26
N GLU A 269 -15.46 -22.82 2.89
CA GLU A 269 -15.13 -22.41 4.27
C GLU A 269 -15.08 -20.89 4.51
N HIS A 270 -14.84 -20.11 3.45
CA HIS A 270 -14.67 -18.65 3.55
C HIS A 270 -15.97 -17.87 3.68
N ILE A 271 -17.12 -18.55 3.50
CA ILE A 271 -18.42 -17.91 3.63
C ILE A 271 -19.36 -18.70 4.54
N LYS A 272 -20.18 -17.98 5.31
CA LYS A 272 -21.30 -18.54 6.06
C LYS A 272 -22.59 -17.84 5.63
N LEU A 273 -23.61 -18.64 5.37
CA LEU A 273 -24.91 -18.16 4.89
C LEU A 273 -25.91 -18.11 6.04
N HIS A 274 -26.36 -16.91 6.37
CA HIS A 274 -27.34 -16.66 7.43
C HIS A 274 -28.66 -16.18 6.80
N PRO A 275 -29.74 -16.97 6.87
CA PRO A 275 -31.05 -16.52 6.36
C PRO A 275 -31.53 -15.21 6.99
N ARG A 276 -31.24 -15.03 8.29
CA ARG A 276 -31.46 -13.79 9.03
C ARG A 276 -30.36 -13.60 10.08
N LEU A 277 -29.76 -12.41 10.12
CA LEU A 277 -28.75 -12.04 11.12
C LEU A 277 -28.82 -10.53 11.37
N ASP A 278 -28.73 -10.10 12.63
CA ASP A 278 -28.72 -8.69 13.03
C ASP A 278 -29.88 -7.86 12.43
N GLY A 279 -31.07 -8.49 12.32
CA GLY A 279 -32.27 -7.86 11.74
C GLY A 279 -32.30 -7.80 10.20
N GLN A 280 -31.25 -8.23 9.51
CA GLN A 280 -31.15 -8.27 8.05
C GLN A 280 -31.44 -9.68 7.51
N GLU A 281 -32.06 -9.75 6.33
CA GLU A 281 -32.27 -11.02 5.62
C GLU A 281 -31.13 -11.33 4.65
N HIS A 282 -30.94 -12.61 4.35
CA HIS A 282 -30.02 -13.11 3.33
C HIS A 282 -28.57 -12.60 3.53
N VAL A 283 -28.04 -12.76 4.74
CA VAL A 283 -26.72 -12.26 5.11
C VAL A 283 -25.64 -13.28 4.76
N VAL A 284 -24.62 -12.83 4.05
CA VAL A 284 -23.39 -13.58 3.78
C VAL A 284 -22.29 -13.03 4.68
N GLU A 285 -21.79 -13.88 5.56
CA GLU A 285 -20.61 -13.60 6.37
C GLU A 285 -19.38 -14.10 5.62
N PHE A 286 -18.47 -13.20 5.28
CA PHE A 286 -17.19 -13.49 4.66
C PHE A 286 -16.09 -13.46 5.72
N ASP A 287 -15.22 -14.46 5.71
CA ASP A 287 -14.02 -14.51 6.53
C ASP A 287 -12.90 -15.24 5.81
N PHE A 288 -11.93 -14.50 5.27
CA PHE A 288 -10.79 -15.07 4.55
C PHE A 288 -9.58 -14.15 4.57
N LEU A 289 -8.40 -14.70 4.25
CA LEU A 289 -7.18 -13.92 4.07
C LEU A 289 -7.05 -13.49 2.60
N GLY A 290 -7.05 -12.18 2.36
CA GLY A 290 -6.86 -11.60 1.03
C GLY A 290 -5.39 -11.36 0.71
N LYS A 291 -5.13 -10.53 -0.32
CA LYS A 291 -3.77 -10.11 -0.69
C LYS A 291 -3.00 -9.62 0.54
N ASP A 292 -1.73 -10.01 0.64
CA ASP A 292 -0.81 -9.66 1.72
C ASP A 292 -1.22 -10.26 3.09
N SER A 293 -2.05 -11.31 3.07
CA SER A 293 -2.64 -11.98 4.25
C SER A 293 -3.44 -11.03 5.15
N ILE A 294 -4.04 -10.00 4.54
CA ILE A 294 -4.95 -9.10 5.24
C ILE A 294 -6.32 -9.77 5.31
N ARG A 295 -6.81 -10.00 6.53
CA ARG A 295 -8.15 -10.57 6.77
C ARG A 295 -9.23 -9.67 6.16
N TYR A 296 -10.14 -10.26 5.41
CA TYR A 296 -11.38 -9.67 4.98
C TYR A 296 -12.50 -10.31 5.80
N TYR A 297 -13.05 -9.55 6.74
CA TYR A 297 -14.21 -9.94 7.53
C TYR A 297 -15.35 -8.98 7.25
N ASN A 298 -16.47 -9.48 6.76
CA ASN A 298 -17.62 -8.63 6.46
C ASN A 298 -18.93 -9.44 6.51
N LYS A 299 -19.99 -8.84 7.06
CA LYS A 299 -21.35 -9.38 7.02
C LYS A 299 -22.19 -8.49 6.12
N VAL A 300 -22.66 -9.04 5.01
CA VAL A 300 -23.39 -8.25 4.01
C VAL A 300 -24.71 -8.92 3.65
N SER A 301 -25.81 -8.17 3.75
CA SER A 301 -27.08 -8.56 3.17
C SER A 301 -26.99 -8.53 1.63
N VAL A 302 -27.34 -9.64 1.00
CA VAL A 302 -27.31 -9.77 -0.46
C VAL A 302 -28.71 -9.99 -1.03
N GLU A 303 -28.85 -9.81 -2.35
CA GLU A 303 -30.12 -10.09 -3.02
C GLU A 303 -30.51 -11.57 -2.86
N LYS A 304 -31.79 -11.85 -2.63
CA LYS A 304 -32.33 -13.20 -2.39
C LYS A 304 -31.87 -14.24 -3.43
N ARG A 305 -31.73 -13.84 -4.69
CA ARG A 305 -31.25 -14.73 -5.77
C ARG A 305 -29.77 -15.07 -5.64
N VAL A 306 -28.93 -14.13 -5.21
CA VAL A 306 -27.52 -14.38 -4.90
C VAL A 306 -27.41 -15.38 -3.75
N PHE A 307 -28.14 -15.15 -2.66
CA PHE A 307 -28.13 -16.06 -1.49
C PHE A 307 -28.53 -17.50 -1.87
N LYS A 308 -29.63 -17.66 -2.61
CA LYS A 308 -30.07 -18.98 -3.10
C LYS A 308 -29.05 -19.64 -4.02
N ASN A 309 -28.38 -18.86 -4.87
CA ASN A 309 -27.34 -19.39 -5.74
C ASN A 309 -26.11 -19.85 -4.93
N LEU A 310 -25.70 -19.11 -3.90
CA LEU A 310 -24.62 -19.55 -3.01
C LEU A 310 -24.95 -20.87 -2.30
N GLN A 311 -26.19 -21.05 -1.83
CA GLN A 311 -26.64 -22.34 -1.26
C GLN A 311 -26.48 -23.49 -2.26
N LEU A 312 -26.76 -23.25 -3.54
CA LEU A 312 -26.55 -24.26 -4.59
C LEU A 312 -25.07 -24.49 -4.87
N PHE A 313 -24.23 -23.45 -4.84
CA PHE A 313 -22.80 -23.55 -5.12
C PHE A 313 -22.04 -24.30 -4.04
N MET A 314 -22.55 -24.32 -2.80
CA MET A 314 -21.98 -25.04 -1.65
C MET A 314 -22.53 -26.46 -1.50
N LYS A 315 -23.54 -26.86 -2.29
CA LYS A 315 -24.17 -28.18 -2.15
C LYS A 315 -23.23 -29.29 -2.63
N ASN A 316 -23.10 -30.35 -1.83
CA ASN A 316 -22.24 -31.51 -2.10
C ASN A 316 -20.76 -31.13 -2.30
N LYS A 317 -20.26 -30.20 -1.47
CA LYS A 317 -18.86 -29.77 -1.46
C LYS A 317 -18.29 -29.79 -0.05
N ASP A 318 -17.02 -30.10 0.05
CA ASP A 318 -16.26 -30.01 1.28
C ASP A 318 -15.83 -28.56 1.57
N PRO A 319 -15.47 -28.22 2.82
CA PRO A 319 -15.06 -26.85 3.18
C PRO A 319 -13.90 -26.29 2.33
N SER A 320 -12.97 -27.16 1.92
CA SER A 320 -11.81 -26.81 1.10
C SER A 320 -12.10 -26.68 -0.39
N ASP A 321 -13.29 -27.09 -0.86
CA ASP A 321 -13.62 -27.01 -2.28
C ASP A 321 -13.87 -25.57 -2.72
N ASP A 322 -13.56 -25.27 -3.98
CA ASP A 322 -13.85 -23.98 -4.58
C ASP A 322 -15.35 -23.69 -4.58
N LEU A 323 -15.73 -22.51 -4.06
CA LEU A 323 -17.09 -22.00 -4.11
C LEU A 323 -17.55 -21.84 -5.56
N PHE A 324 -16.65 -21.41 -6.46
CA PHE A 324 -16.92 -21.21 -7.88
C PHE A 324 -16.17 -22.22 -8.76
N ASP A 325 -16.51 -23.50 -8.63
CA ASP A 325 -15.86 -24.65 -9.32
C ASP A 325 -15.82 -24.59 -10.86
N ARG A 326 -16.60 -23.71 -11.50
CA ARG A 326 -16.64 -23.56 -12.97
C ARG A 326 -16.16 -22.21 -13.46
N LEU A 327 -15.51 -21.43 -12.59
CA LEU A 327 -15.07 -20.07 -12.84
C LEU A 327 -13.57 -19.95 -12.63
N THR A 328 -12.88 -19.31 -13.59
CA THR A 328 -11.51 -18.84 -13.41
C THR A 328 -11.43 -17.36 -13.72
N THR A 329 -10.39 -16.68 -13.23
CA THR A 329 -10.16 -15.25 -13.50
C THR A 329 -10.03 -14.96 -14.99
N ASN A 330 -9.42 -15.88 -15.74
CA ASN A 330 -9.27 -15.79 -17.19
C ASN A 330 -10.63 -15.83 -17.87
N PHE A 331 -11.52 -16.74 -17.46
CA PHE A 331 -12.88 -16.80 -17.99
C PHE A 331 -13.67 -15.53 -17.67
N LEU A 332 -13.57 -15.01 -16.44
CA LEU A 332 -14.22 -13.77 -16.05
C LEU A 332 -13.74 -12.57 -16.89
N ASN A 333 -12.42 -12.39 -17.01
CA ASN A 333 -11.86 -11.26 -17.77
C ASN A 333 -12.18 -11.37 -19.26
N LYS A 334 -12.18 -12.58 -19.85
CA LYS A 334 -12.64 -12.78 -21.24
C LYS A 334 -14.10 -12.32 -21.41
N HIS A 335 -14.99 -12.66 -20.47
CA HIS A 335 -16.36 -12.17 -20.52
C HIS A 335 -16.45 -10.64 -20.42
N LEU A 336 -15.72 -10.04 -19.48
CA LEU A 336 -15.69 -8.59 -19.29
C LEU A 336 -15.18 -7.83 -20.53
N GLN A 337 -14.15 -8.35 -21.19
CA GLN A 337 -13.60 -7.79 -22.42
C GLN A 337 -14.63 -7.75 -23.58
N HIS A 338 -15.59 -8.69 -23.62
CA HIS A 338 -16.70 -8.63 -24.57
C HIS A 338 -17.77 -7.60 -24.21
N LEU A 339 -17.84 -7.18 -22.93
CA LEU A 339 -18.80 -6.15 -22.49
C LEU A 339 -18.27 -4.74 -22.72
N MET A 340 -16.96 -4.53 -22.56
CA MET A 340 -16.30 -3.27 -22.84
C MET A 340 -14.82 -3.51 -23.12
N ASP A 341 -14.29 -2.88 -24.17
CA ASP A 341 -12.89 -3.02 -24.54
C ASP A 341 -11.94 -2.50 -23.44
N GLY A 342 -11.03 -3.37 -22.99
CA GLY A 342 -10.08 -3.13 -21.92
C GLY A 342 -10.64 -3.41 -20.52
N LEU A 343 -11.88 -3.88 -20.41
CA LEU A 343 -12.50 -4.16 -19.11
C LEU A 343 -11.95 -5.44 -18.50
N THR A 344 -11.48 -5.32 -17.25
CA THR A 344 -11.07 -6.45 -16.41
C THR A 344 -11.66 -6.30 -15.02
N ALA A 345 -11.63 -7.37 -14.22
CA ALA A 345 -12.11 -7.33 -12.84
C ALA A 345 -11.41 -6.26 -11.98
N LYS A 346 -10.15 -5.90 -12.31
CA LYS A 346 -9.40 -4.85 -11.60
C LYS A 346 -9.98 -3.45 -11.83
N VAL A 347 -10.61 -3.20 -12.99
CA VAL A 347 -11.18 -1.89 -13.36
C VAL A 347 -12.33 -1.51 -12.42
N PHE A 348 -13.17 -2.46 -12.04
CA PHE A 348 -14.26 -2.22 -11.07
C PHE A 348 -13.74 -1.64 -9.76
N ARG A 349 -12.60 -2.12 -9.27
CA ARG A 349 -12.01 -1.60 -8.03
C ARG A 349 -11.51 -0.16 -8.18
N THR A 350 -10.94 0.20 -9.32
CA THR A 350 -10.55 1.58 -9.63
C THR A 350 -11.77 2.49 -9.78
N TYR A 351 -12.79 2.02 -10.51
CA TYR A 351 -14.06 2.72 -10.71
C TYR A 351 -14.76 3.00 -9.37
N ASN A 352 -15.02 1.96 -8.58
CA ASN A 352 -15.68 2.09 -7.27
C ASN A 352 -14.89 2.98 -6.31
N ALA A 353 -13.56 2.85 -6.27
CA ALA A 353 -12.73 3.70 -5.43
C ALA A 353 -12.79 5.19 -5.83
N SER A 354 -12.73 5.48 -7.14
CA SER A 354 -12.74 6.85 -7.64
C SER A 354 -14.11 7.50 -7.49
N ILE A 355 -15.20 6.81 -7.87
CA ILE A 355 -16.56 7.36 -7.73
C ILE A 355 -16.93 7.59 -6.26
N THR A 356 -16.58 6.66 -5.37
CA THR A 356 -16.81 6.85 -3.92
C THR A 356 -16.03 8.04 -3.38
N LEU A 357 -14.79 8.29 -3.82
CA LEU A 357 -14.07 9.49 -3.40
C LEU A 357 -14.81 10.76 -3.83
N GLN A 358 -15.22 10.86 -5.09
CA GLN A 358 -15.91 12.04 -5.62
C GLN A 358 -17.24 12.29 -4.88
N GLU A 359 -18.04 11.25 -4.68
CA GLU A 359 -19.32 11.33 -3.96
C GLU A 359 -19.11 11.74 -2.49
N GLN A 360 -18.13 11.15 -1.81
CA GLN A 360 -17.85 11.47 -0.41
C GLN A 360 -17.26 12.86 -0.24
N LEU A 361 -16.40 13.32 -1.15
CA LEU A 361 -15.93 14.72 -1.12
C LEU A 361 -17.09 15.70 -1.32
N LYS A 362 -18.03 15.39 -2.22
CA LYS A 362 -19.23 16.20 -2.45
C LYS A 362 -20.15 16.23 -1.22
N ALA A 363 -20.28 15.12 -0.50
CA ALA A 363 -21.13 15.00 0.68
C ALA A 363 -20.51 15.58 1.97
N LEU A 364 -19.19 15.46 2.15
CA LEU A 364 -18.50 15.76 3.41
C LEU A 364 -17.82 17.14 3.45
N THR A 365 -17.59 17.78 2.31
CA THR A 365 -16.86 19.06 2.27
C THR A 365 -17.80 20.22 2.56
N ASN A 366 -17.54 20.94 3.64
CA ASN A 366 -18.18 22.21 3.91
C ASN A 366 -17.36 23.37 3.29
N PRO A 367 -17.93 24.20 2.40
CA PRO A 367 -17.23 25.33 1.78
C PRO A 367 -16.67 26.34 2.79
N GLU A 368 -17.36 26.53 3.91
CA GLU A 368 -17.02 27.51 4.96
C GLU A 368 -15.89 27.03 5.88
N ASP A 369 -15.52 25.75 5.82
CA ASP A 369 -14.45 25.23 6.66
C ASP A 369 -13.10 25.85 6.30
N ASN A 370 -12.27 26.05 7.31
CA ASN A 370 -10.86 26.35 7.10
C ASN A 370 -10.13 25.16 6.46
N VAL A 371 -8.89 25.38 6.02
CA VAL A 371 -8.07 24.34 5.37
C VAL A 371 -7.95 23.06 6.20
N ALA A 372 -7.88 23.15 7.53
CA ALA A 372 -7.77 21.96 8.39
C ALA A 372 -9.08 21.14 8.42
N GLY A 373 -10.24 21.80 8.50
CA GLY A 373 -11.55 21.14 8.40
C GLY A 373 -11.74 20.44 7.05
N LYS A 374 -11.41 21.13 5.96
CA LYS A 374 -11.43 20.56 4.59
C LYS A 374 -10.51 19.34 4.45
N LEU A 375 -9.32 19.36 5.05
CA LEU A 375 -8.42 18.21 5.05
C LEU A 375 -8.98 17.01 5.82
N LEU A 376 -9.71 17.25 6.92
CA LEU A 376 -10.41 16.18 7.65
C LEU A 376 -11.49 15.54 6.77
N SER A 377 -12.31 16.35 6.09
CA SER A 377 -13.32 15.83 5.15
C SER A 377 -12.68 15.01 4.02
N TYR A 378 -11.56 15.48 3.45
CA TYR A 378 -10.81 14.72 2.45
C TYR A 378 -10.32 13.37 3.00
N ASN A 379 -9.75 13.36 4.20
CA ASN A 379 -9.24 12.13 4.81
C ASN A 379 -10.37 11.15 5.14
N ARG A 380 -11.53 11.63 5.60
CA ARG A 380 -12.74 10.81 5.79
C ARG A 380 -13.25 10.23 4.48
N ALA A 381 -13.28 11.02 3.40
CA ALA A 381 -13.65 10.52 2.08
C ALA A 381 -12.69 9.42 1.59
N ASN A 382 -11.38 9.62 1.72
CA ASN A 382 -10.39 8.59 1.39
C ASN A 382 -10.46 7.38 2.34
N ARG A 383 -10.82 7.57 3.61
CA ARG A 383 -11.04 6.49 4.58
C ARG A 383 -12.19 5.59 4.14
N ALA A 384 -13.31 6.16 3.68
CA ALA A 384 -14.42 5.38 3.12
C ALA A 384 -13.96 4.48 1.95
N VAL A 385 -13.13 5.02 1.05
CA VAL A 385 -12.53 4.24 -0.04
C VAL A 385 -11.58 3.15 0.46
N ALA A 386 -10.76 3.47 1.46
CA ALA A 386 -9.83 2.51 2.04
C ALA A 386 -10.56 1.36 2.74
N VAL A 387 -11.68 1.64 3.43
CA VAL A 387 -12.56 0.62 4.01
C VAL A 387 -13.18 -0.26 2.90
N LEU A 388 -13.73 0.35 1.85
CA LEU A 388 -14.28 -0.37 0.69
C LEU A 388 -13.25 -1.31 0.06
N CYS A 389 -11.99 -0.87 -0.08
CA CYS A 389 -10.91 -1.67 -0.66
C CYS A 389 -10.22 -2.63 0.33
N ASN A 390 -10.70 -2.71 1.58
CA ASN A 390 -10.08 -3.44 2.68
C ASN A 390 -8.58 -3.11 2.88
N HIS A 391 -8.21 -1.83 2.78
CA HIS A 391 -6.85 -1.35 3.04
C HIS A 391 -6.64 -1.14 4.53
N GLN A 392 -6.42 -2.25 5.24
CA GLN A 392 -6.17 -2.26 6.68
C GLN A 392 -4.67 -2.17 7.01
N ARG A 393 -4.35 -1.77 8.23
CA ARG A 393 -3.03 -1.88 8.85
C ARG A 393 -3.17 -2.22 10.33
N SER A 394 -2.15 -2.84 10.89
CA SER A 394 -2.04 -2.97 12.35
C SER A 394 -1.88 -1.60 13.00
N VAL A 395 -2.36 -1.48 14.23
CA VAL A 395 -2.14 -0.27 15.04
C VAL A 395 -0.63 -0.14 15.27
N PRO A 396 0.00 1.02 14.95
CA PRO A 396 1.43 1.21 15.19
C PRO A 396 1.80 0.98 16.66
N LYS A 397 2.91 0.30 16.93
CA LYS A 397 3.37 0.02 18.32
C LYS A 397 3.52 1.30 19.16
N THR A 398 3.84 2.43 18.54
CA THR A 398 4.01 3.73 19.20
C THR A 398 2.74 4.59 19.24
N PHE A 399 1.59 4.06 18.79
CA PHE A 399 0.36 4.83 18.63
C PHE A 399 -0.13 5.43 19.95
N ALA A 400 -0.26 4.63 21.01
CA ALA A 400 -0.76 5.06 22.31
C ALA A 400 0.06 6.23 22.88
N LYS A 401 1.39 6.05 22.96
CA LYS A 401 2.32 7.12 23.39
C LYS A 401 2.20 8.38 22.53
N SER A 402 2.02 8.22 21.22
CA SER A 402 1.89 9.34 20.31
C SER A 402 0.54 10.05 20.41
N MET A 403 -0.52 9.37 20.86
CA MET A 403 -1.82 9.97 21.16
C MET A 403 -1.79 10.69 22.50
N GLU A 404 -1.17 10.11 23.52
CA GLU A 404 -0.97 10.73 24.83
C GLU A 404 -0.24 12.09 24.72
N ILE A 405 0.88 12.12 23.97
CA ILE A 405 1.62 13.36 23.71
C ILE A 405 0.75 14.41 23.00
N LEU A 406 -0.12 13.98 22.09
CA LEU A 406 -1.00 14.89 21.35
C LEU A 406 -2.12 15.42 22.27
N GLN A 407 -2.67 14.57 23.13
CA GLN A 407 -3.69 14.94 24.10
C GLN A 407 -3.15 15.96 25.12
N ALA A 408 -1.95 15.72 25.65
CA ALA A 408 -1.29 16.68 26.55
C ALA A 408 -1.10 18.07 25.90
N LYS A 409 -0.79 18.11 24.59
CA LYS A 409 -0.71 19.39 23.84
C LYS A 409 -2.08 20.05 23.66
N ILE A 410 -3.13 19.27 23.44
CA ILE A 410 -4.51 19.76 23.36
C ILE A 410 -4.91 20.37 24.70
N ASP A 411 -4.68 19.68 25.81
CA ASP A 411 -5.07 20.13 27.15
C ASP A 411 -4.31 21.39 27.55
N ALA A 412 -3.00 21.46 27.27
CA ALA A 412 -2.23 22.68 27.46
C ALA A 412 -2.75 23.85 26.60
N LYS A 413 -3.21 23.58 25.36
CA LYS A 413 -3.78 24.60 24.48
C LYS A 413 -5.17 25.05 24.94
N LYS A 414 -6.01 24.14 25.46
CA LYS A 414 -7.30 24.48 26.06
C LYS A 414 -7.13 25.45 27.23
N LYS A 415 -6.17 25.18 28.11
CA LYS A 415 -5.84 26.08 29.23
C LYS A 415 -5.46 27.48 28.74
N GLN A 416 -4.64 27.60 27.69
CA GLN A 416 -4.29 28.90 27.09
C GLN A 416 -5.50 29.63 26.50
N VAL A 417 -6.46 28.90 25.91
CA VAL A 417 -7.71 29.49 25.40
C VAL A 417 -8.57 30.01 26.56
N GLU A 418 -8.73 29.22 27.63
CA GLU A 418 -9.48 29.63 28.83
C GLU A 418 -8.86 30.87 29.50
N GLU A 419 -7.53 30.90 29.65
CA GLU A 419 -6.80 32.08 30.16
C GLU A 419 -7.03 33.30 29.27
N ALA A 420 -6.94 33.15 27.93
CA ALA A 420 -7.18 34.24 27.00
C ALA A 420 -8.65 34.73 27.00
N GLN A 421 -9.62 33.85 27.22
CA GLN A 421 -11.04 34.21 27.40
C GLN A 421 -11.25 35.05 28.66
N GLN A 422 -10.61 34.66 29.77
CA GLN A 422 -10.67 35.43 31.02
C GLN A 422 -10.00 36.80 30.88
N GLU A 423 -8.85 36.88 30.21
CA GLU A 423 -8.16 38.15 29.94
C GLU A 423 -8.97 39.06 29.01
N LEU A 424 -9.65 38.49 28.01
CA LEU A 424 -10.52 39.25 27.13
C LEU A 424 -11.69 39.85 27.91
N LYS A 425 -12.35 39.05 28.75
CA LYS A 425 -13.46 39.52 29.58
C LYS A 425 -13.05 40.69 30.48
N LYS A 426 -11.90 40.58 31.15
CA LYS A 426 -11.35 41.69 31.97
C LYS A 426 -11.08 42.96 31.16
N ALA A 427 -10.59 42.81 29.94
CA ALA A 427 -10.34 43.96 29.07
C ALA A 427 -11.65 44.60 28.57
N GLU A 428 -12.71 43.80 28.36
CA GLU A 428 -14.05 44.30 28.03
C GLU A 428 -14.68 45.04 29.21
N ASP A 429 -14.55 44.52 30.43
CA ASP A 429 -14.98 45.20 31.66
C ASP A 429 -14.23 46.55 31.84
N GLU A 430 -12.90 46.57 31.65
CA GLU A 430 -12.08 47.80 31.73
C GLU A 430 -12.45 48.85 30.66
N LEU A 431 -12.84 48.41 29.46
CA LEU A 431 -13.34 49.29 28.40
C LEU A 431 -14.69 49.91 28.77
N GLU A 432 -15.58 49.15 29.43
CA GLU A 432 -16.87 49.66 29.90
C GLU A 432 -16.69 50.78 30.93
N ASP A 433 -15.70 50.64 31.82
CA ASP A 433 -15.34 51.61 32.85
C ASP A 433 -14.64 52.85 32.29
N THR A 434 -13.62 52.68 31.44
CA THR A 434 -12.72 53.78 31.02
C THR A 434 -13.16 54.48 29.73
N LYS A 435 -13.77 53.76 28.79
CA LYS A 435 -14.21 54.24 27.46
C LYS A 435 -13.14 55.00 26.68
N ASP A 436 -11.87 54.66 26.86
CA ASP A 436 -10.76 55.28 26.16
C ASP A 436 -10.24 54.43 24.99
N ALA A 437 -9.55 55.08 24.05
CA ALA A 437 -9.02 54.44 22.85
C ALA A 437 -7.95 53.37 23.15
N LYS A 438 -7.33 53.41 24.33
CA LYS A 438 -6.28 52.47 24.75
C LYS A 438 -6.91 51.15 25.23
N ALA A 439 -8.01 51.22 25.98
CA ALA A 439 -8.80 50.07 26.38
C ALA A 439 -9.42 49.37 25.16
N GLU A 440 -9.93 50.15 24.18
CA GLU A 440 -10.49 49.60 22.94
C GLU A 440 -9.43 48.83 22.13
N ALA A 441 -8.23 49.40 21.98
CA ALA A 441 -7.11 48.73 21.33
C ALA A 441 -6.66 47.45 22.07
N ASN A 442 -6.76 47.43 23.40
CA ASN A 442 -6.43 46.25 24.22
C ASN A 442 -7.43 45.11 24.01
N VAL A 443 -8.74 45.41 24.00
CA VAL A 443 -9.81 44.44 23.68
C VAL A 443 -9.58 43.84 22.30
N GLU A 444 -9.33 44.66 21.28
CA GLU A 444 -9.10 44.18 19.91
C GLU A 444 -7.86 43.26 19.82
N LYS A 445 -6.79 43.58 20.55
CA LYS A 445 -5.59 42.74 20.65
C LYS A 445 -5.89 41.39 21.31
N LYS A 446 -6.67 41.37 22.39
CA LYS A 446 -7.05 40.14 23.10
C LYS A 446 -8.02 39.29 22.28
N LYS A 447 -8.99 39.89 21.56
CA LYS A 447 -9.87 39.20 20.60
C LYS A 447 -9.06 38.49 19.50
N LYS A 448 -8.09 39.18 18.91
CA LYS A 448 -7.18 38.58 17.90
C LYS A 448 -6.36 37.42 18.47
N LEU A 449 -5.87 37.55 19.71
CA LEU A 449 -5.12 36.48 20.39
C LEU A 449 -5.99 35.25 20.64
N LEU A 450 -7.20 35.45 21.18
CA LEU A 450 -8.15 34.38 21.46
C LEU A 450 -8.50 33.62 20.18
N LYS A 451 -8.90 34.32 19.12
CA LYS A 451 -9.20 33.72 17.81
C LYS A 451 -8.04 32.86 17.30
N ARG A 452 -6.80 33.34 17.40
CA ARG A 452 -5.61 32.59 16.99
C ARG A 452 -5.41 31.31 17.83
N LEU A 453 -5.66 31.36 19.13
CA LEU A 453 -5.54 30.20 20.02
C LEU A 453 -6.64 29.17 19.76
N GLU A 454 -7.87 29.63 19.53
CA GLU A 454 -9.01 28.78 19.14
C GLU A 454 -8.75 28.07 17.81
N GLU A 455 -8.21 28.77 16.81
CA GLU A 455 -7.80 28.16 15.54
C GLU A 455 -6.70 27.11 15.72
N GLN A 456 -5.72 27.35 16.60
CA GLN A 456 -4.67 26.38 16.92
C GLN A 456 -5.24 25.15 17.63
N LEU A 457 -6.15 25.35 18.58
CA LEU A 457 -6.83 24.28 19.30
C LEU A 457 -7.67 23.43 18.34
N ALA A 458 -8.45 24.06 17.47
CA ALA A 458 -9.24 23.38 16.45
C ALA A 458 -8.35 22.50 15.54
N ARG A 459 -7.19 23.01 15.11
CA ARG A 459 -6.21 22.22 14.32
C ARG A 459 -5.69 20.98 15.07
N LEU A 460 -5.37 21.11 16.36
CA LEU A 460 -4.90 19.99 17.17
C LEU A 460 -6.01 18.94 17.36
N ASN A 461 -7.24 19.37 17.63
CA ASN A 461 -8.39 18.47 17.75
C ASN A 461 -8.65 17.71 16.45
N VAL A 462 -8.64 18.41 15.31
CA VAL A 462 -8.76 17.78 13.98
C VAL A 462 -7.66 16.74 13.75
N GLN A 463 -6.42 17.05 14.12
CA GLN A 463 -5.29 16.12 13.99
C GLN A 463 -5.48 14.86 14.87
N ALA A 464 -6.00 15.03 16.09
CA ALA A 464 -6.27 13.91 16.99
C ALA A 464 -7.38 13.01 16.44
N THR A 465 -8.48 13.60 15.96
CA THR A 465 -9.58 12.88 15.32
C THR A 465 -9.09 12.11 14.09
N ASP A 466 -8.37 12.76 13.17
CA ASP A 466 -7.84 12.11 11.96
C ASP A 466 -6.92 10.93 12.28
N LYS A 467 -6.08 11.06 13.31
CA LYS A 467 -5.16 10.01 13.74
C LYS A 467 -5.88 8.82 14.37
N GLU A 468 -6.88 9.08 15.20
CA GLU A 468 -7.69 8.05 15.85
C GLU A 468 -8.54 7.28 14.82
N GLU A 469 -9.23 8.01 13.95
CA GLU A 469 -10.06 7.43 12.89
C GLU A 469 -9.24 6.53 11.93
N ASN A 470 -7.98 6.88 11.67
CA ASN A 470 -7.12 6.15 10.74
C ASN A 470 -6.15 5.16 11.41
N LYS A 471 -6.27 4.87 12.71
CA LYS A 471 -5.31 4.01 13.43
C LYS A 471 -5.11 2.63 12.80
N GLN A 472 -6.18 2.05 12.24
CA GLN A 472 -6.19 0.73 11.58
C GLN A 472 -6.35 0.80 10.05
N ILE A 473 -6.37 2.00 9.46
CA ILE A 473 -6.65 2.19 8.02
C ILE A 473 -5.43 2.73 7.28
N ALA A 474 -5.13 2.15 6.12
CA ALA A 474 -3.99 2.52 5.28
C ALA A 474 -4.45 3.37 4.07
N LEU A 475 -4.41 4.69 4.22
CA LEU A 475 -4.86 5.64 3.20
C LEU A 475 -3.94 5.79 1.97
N GLY A 476 -2.66 5.41 2.09
CA GLY A 476 -1.68 5.62 1.02
C GLY A 476 -1.93 4.78 -0.22
N THR A 477 -2.37 3.53 -0.04
CA THR A 477 -2.56 2.56 -1.12
C THR A 477 -3.71 2.98 -2.05
N SER A 478 -4.86 3.40 -1.50
CA SER A 478 -5.99 3.96 -2.26
C SER A 478 -5.54 5.22 -3.01
N LYS A 479 -4.98 6.18 -2.26
CA LYS A 479 -4.55 7.49 -2.76
C LYS A 479 -3.61 7.43 -3.96
N LEU A 480 -2.72 6.45 -4.01
CA LEU A 480 -1.70 6.36 -5.06
C LEU A 480 -2.11 5.55 -6.28
N ASN A 481 -3.05 4.62 -6.14
CA ASN A 481 -3.25 3.58 -7.15
C ASN A 481 -4.70 3.40 -7.62
N TYR A 482 -5.69 3.82 -6.83
CA TYR A 482 -7.10 3.53 -7.08
C TYR A 482 -7.97 4.79 -7.21
N LEU A 483 -7.49 5.94 -6.73
CA LEU A 483 -8.17 7.23 -6.86
C LEU A 483 -7.65 7.96 -8.09
N ASP A 484 -8.53 8.39 -8.97
CA ASP A 484 -8.17 9.30 -10.05
C ASP A 484 -7.64 10.62 -9.44
N PRO A 485 -6.36 10.98 -9.65
CA PRO A 485 -5.77 12.16 -9.04
C PRO A 485 -6.47 13.46 -9.45
N ARG A 486 -7.15 13.49 -10.60
CA ARG A 486 -7.87 14.67 -11.08
C ARG A 486 -9.04 15.04 -10.18
N ILE A 487 -9.68 14.07 -9.52
CA ILE A 487 -10.72 14.32 -8.50
C ILE A 487 -10.15 15.16 -7.35
N SER A 488 -9.01 14.72 -6.80
CA SER A 488 -8.36 15.43 -5.70
C SER A 488 -7.84 16.80 -6.11
N ILE A 489 -7.33 16.94 -7.34
CA ILE A 489 -6.82 18.20 -7.88
C ILE A 489 -7.96 19.19 -8.10
N ALA A 490 -9.07 18.75 -8.69
CA ALA A 490 -10.26 19.56 -8.89
C ALA A 490 -10.82 20.07 -7.57
N TRP A 491 -10.92 19.18 -6.57
CA TRP A 491 -11.31 19.54 -5.21
C TRP A 491 -10.36 20.57 -4.58
N CYS A 492 -9.04 20.39 -4.73
CA CYS A 492 -8.06 21.37 -4.24
C CYS A 492 -8.24 22.75 -4.88
N LYS A 493 -8.44 22.81 -6.20
CA LYS A 493 -8.69 24.06 -6.93
C LYS A 493 -9.98 24.74 -6.46
N LYS A 494 -11.08 23.98 -6.44
CA LYS A 494 -12.42 24.44 -6.07
C LYS A 494 -12.50 25.05 -4.67
N PHE A 495 -11.76 24.50 -3.71
CA PHE A 495 -11.82 24.94 -2.31
C PHE A 495 -10.57 25.71 -1.84
N GLY A 496 -9.67 26.07 -2.75
CA GLY A 496 -8.44 26.81 -2.43
C GLY A 496 -7.50 26.05 -1.48
N VAL A 497 -7.50 24.71 -1.52
CA VAL A 497 -6.62 23.88 -0.67
C VAL A 497 -5.30 23.65 -1.39
N PRO A 498 -4.14 24.01 -0.79
CA PRO A 498 -2.86 23.80 -1.45
C PRO A 498 -2.59 22.32 -1.70
N ILE A 499 -2.25 21.97 -2.95
CA ILE A 499 -2.10 20.58 -3.39
C ILE A 499 -1.03 19.83 -2.60
N GLU A 500 -0.02 20.51 -2.06
CA GLU A 500 1.04 19.95 -1.22
C GLU A 500 0.55 19.44 0.14
N LYS A 501 -0.64 19.87 0.59
CA LYS A 501 -1.30 19.32 1.78
C LYS A 501 -1.92 17.96 1.51
N ILE A 502 -2.25 17.68 0.24
CA ILE A 502 -2.76 16.38 -0.19
C ILE A 502 -1.59 15.51 -0.66
N TYR A 503 -0.84 15.94 -1.67
CA TYR A 503 0.23 15.15 -2.27
C TYR A 503 1.60 15.68 -1.87
N ASN A 504 2.46 14.80 -1.35
CA ASN A 504 3.87 15.15 -1.10
C ASN A 504 4.65 15.34 -2.42
N LYS A 505 5.93 15.75 -2.35
CA LYS A 505 6.76 16.04 -3.54
C LYS A 505 6.73 14.93 -4.59
N THR A 506 7.06 13.70 -4.20
CA THR A 506 7.09 12.53 -5.10
C THR A 506 5.72 12.18 -5.67
N GLN A 507 4.65 12.39 -4.91
CA GLN A 507 3.29 12.17 -5.39
C GLN A 507 2.88 13.23 -6.43
N ARG A 508 3.30 14.49 -6.26
CA ARG A 508 3.08 15.54 -7.26
C ARG A 508 3.88 15.29 -8.53
N GLU A 509 5.11 14.78 -8.42
CA GLU A 509 5.92 14.34 -9.57
C GLU A 509 5.22 13.21 -10.33
N LYS A 510 4.70 12.19 -9.63
CA LYS A 510 3.91 11.10 -10.26
C LYS A 510 2.67 11.63 -10.98
N PHE A 511 1.94 12.57 -10.36
CA PHE A 511 0.66 13.07 -10.86
C PHE A 511 0.79 14.41 -11.61
N ALA A 512 1.97 14.75 -12.11
CA ALA A 512 2.21 15.99 -12.84
C ALA A 512 1.27 16.14 -14.03
N TRP A 513 0.99 15.04 -14.75
CA TRP A 513 0.04 14.99 -15.86
C TRP A 513 -1.37 15.46 -15.44
N ALA A 514 -1.85 14.99 -14.28
CA ALA A 514 -3.17 15.34 -13.77
C ALA A 514 -3.22 16.80 -13.27
N ILE A 515 -2.14 17.28 -12.64
CA ILE A 515 -2.03 18.65 -12.12
C ILE A 515 -2.11 19.66 -13.26
N ALA A 516 -1.44 19.36 -14.37
CA ALA A 516 -1.43 20.21 -15.56
C ALA A 516 -2.79 20.25 -16.28
N MET A 517 -3.51 19.12 -16.34
CA MET A 517 -4.71 19.01 -17.18
C MET A 517 -6.06 19.26 -16.47
N ALA A 518 -6.18 18.99 -15.18
CA ALA A 518 -7.48 19.03 -14.50
C ALA A 518 -7.89 20.45 -14.12
N ASN A 519 -9.13 20.85 -14.41
CA ASN A 519 -9.74 22.08 -13.88
C ASN A 519 -10.56 21.77 -12.60
N GLU A 520 -11.18 22.80 -12.02
CA GLU A 520 -11.99 22.66 -10.80
C GLU A 520 -13.34 21.97 -11.01
N ASP A 521 -13.79 21.88 -12.27
CA ASP A 521 -15.07 21.29 -12.67
C ASP A 521 -14.95 19.83 -13.13
N PHE A 522 -13.77 19.22 -12.98
CA PHE A 522 -13.56 17.84 -13.40
C PHE A 522 -14.50 16.89 -12.64
N GLU A 523 -15.27 16.10 -13.39
CA GLU A 523 -16.02 14.95 -12.90
C GLU A 523 -15.49 13.65 -13.53
N PHE A 524 -15.17 12.69 -12.66
CA PHE A 524 -14.87 11.30 -13.02
C PHE A 524 -16.15 10.61 -13.45
#